data_AF-A0A7C4CSP2-F1
#
_entry.id   AF-A0A7C4CSP2-F1
#
_cell.length_a   1.000
_cell.length_b   1.000
_cell.length_c   1.000
_cell.angle_alpha   90.00
_cell.angle_beta   90.00
_cell.angle_gamma   90.00
#
_symmetry.space_group_name_H-M   'P 1'
#
loop_
_entity.id
_entity.type
_entity.pdbx_description
1 polymer ?
#
loop_
_entity_poly.entity_id
_entity_poly.type
_entity_poly.pdbx_seq_one_letter_code
_entity_poly.pdbx_strand_id
1 'polypeptide(L)'
;MPRVINIVKKGLYRDSVYLLHIGEELRKVSGVIDAFIAMGTRLNKDLMLREGFLTSEGEDAGENDLIVALKLGDNADIDHISRLVEELLTQPGARGLEVYEDLDLALNINRDINLALVSIPGRYAREVVMKLLERGVHVHLFSDHVPIEDEVAMKRYAYEKGLLLMGPEAGTSIIGGVAIAFANAVRRGSV
;
A
#
# COMPACT_ATOMS: atom_id res chain seq x y z
N MET A 1 11.02 11.29 -29.03
CA MET A 1 9.64 11.35 -28.48
C MET A 1 9.56 10.21 -27.50
N PRO A 2 9.01 10.40 -26.28
CA PRO A 2 9.00 9.34 -25.28
C PRO A 2 8.33 8.09 -25.85
N ARG A 3 9.01 6.96 -25.77
CA ARG A 3 8.51 5.67 -26.24
C ARG A 3 7.60 5.09 -25.17
N VAL A 4 6.41 4.65 -25.55
CA VAL A 4 5.45 4.01 -24.64
C VAL A 4 5.47 2.50 -24.85
N ILE A 5 5.50 1.74 -23.76
CA ILE A 5 5.36 0.28 -23.79
C ILE A 5 4.35 -0.18 -22.74
N ASN A 6 3.61 -1.25 -23.01
CA ASN A 6 2.74 -1.93 -22.04
C ASN A 6 3.21 -3.38 -21.86
N ILE A 7 3.49 -3.75 -20.62
CA ILE A 7 3.81 -5.13 -20.22
C ILE A 7 2.57 -5.68 -19.51
N VAL A 8 1.95 -6.72 -20.08
CA VAL A 8 0.72 -7.31 -19.56
C VAL A 8 1.00 -8.63 -18.84
N LYS A 9 0.45 -8.77 -17.63
CA LYS A 9 0.51 -10.02 -16.85
C LYS A 9 -0.86 -10.61 -16.66
N LYS A 10 -1.04 -11.79 -17.24
CA LYS A 10 -2.32 -12.49 -17.24
C LYS A 10 -2.65 -13.03 -15.85
N GLY A 11 -3.82 -12.67 -15.33
CA GLY A 11 -4.35 -13.17 -14.06
C GLY A 11 -3.50 -12.90 -12.83
N LEU A 12 -2.54 -11.98 -12.90
CA LEU A 12 -1.71 -11.59 -11.76
C LEU A 12 -2.44 -10.51 -10.96
N TYR A 13 -2.89 -10.87 -9.76
CA TYR A 13 -3.45 -9.91 -8.80
C TYR A 13 -2.41 -9.52 -7.76
N ARG A 14 -2.30 -8.21 -7.51
CA ARG A 14 -1.52 -7.61 -6.41
C ARG A 14 -2.36 -6.50 -5.79
N ASP A 15 -2.16 -6.25 -4.49
CA ASP A 15 -2.83 -5.14 -3.84
C ASP A 15 -2.35 -3.78 -4.42
N SER A 16 -3.20 -2.76 -4.32
CA SER A 16 -2.93 -1.45 -4.92
C SER A 16 -1.72 -0.74 -4.29
N VAL A 17 -1.40 -1.01 -3.02
CA VAL A 17 -0.24 -0.41 -2.33
C VAL A 17 1.05 -0.98 -2.89
N TYR A 18 1.08 -2.29 -3.15
CA TYR A 18 2.20 -2.95 -3.80
C TYR A 18 2.41 -2.42 -5.21
N LEU A 19 1.33 -2.24 -5.99
CA LEU A 19 1.42 -1.65 -7.33
C LEU A 19 1.92 -0.20 -7.31
N LEU A 20 1.47 0.61 -6.34
CA LEU A 20 1.99 1.97 -6.14
C LEU A 20 3.48 1.97 -5.82
N HIS A 21 3.94 1.06 -4.96
CA HIS A 21 5.36 0.91 -4.64
C HIS A 21 6.19 0.54 -5.88
N ILE A 22 5.74 -0.44 -6.68
CA ILE A 22 6.42 -0.79 -7.93
C ILE A 22 6.48 0.42 -8.87
N GLY A 23 5.40 1.21 -8.97
CA GLY A 23 5.38 2.42 -9.78
C GLY A 23 6.46 3.44 -9.37
N GLU A 24 6.63 3.63 -8.05
CA GLU A 24 7.69 4.48 -7.49
C GLU A 24 9.10 3.94 -7.73
N GLU A 25 9.30 2.62 -7.61
CA GLU A 25 10.61 2.01 -7.89
C GLU A 25 10.97 2.13 -9.37
N LEU A 26 10.01 1.90 -10.28
CA LEU A 26 10.24 2.02 -11.73
C LEU A 26 10.55 3.47 -12.13
N ARG A 27 9.93 4.48 -11.49
CA ARG A 27 10.26 5.89 -11.73
C ARG A 27 11.70 6.28 -11.36
N LYS A 28 12.37 5.50 -10.50
CA LYS A 28 13.78 5.73 -10.13
C LYS A 28 14.77 5.13 -11.14
N VAL A 29 14.30 4.32 -12.08
CA VAL A 29 15.15 3.60 -13.04
C VAL A 29 15.58 4.54 -14.16
N SER A 30 16.88 4.53 -14.45
CA SER A 30 17.44 5.33 -15.55
C SER A 30 16.76 4.97 -16.88
N GLY A 31 16.23 5.99 -17.56
CA GLY A 31 15.53 5.82 -18.84
C GLY A 31 14.01 5.69 -18.72
N VAL A 32 13.47 5.50 -17.51
CA VAL A 32 12.01 5.60 -17.26
C VAL A 32 11.67 7.06 -16.97
N ILE A 33 10.77 7.62 -17.78
CA ILE A 33 10.23 8.98 -17.60
C ILE A 33 9.04 8.93 -16.64
N ASP A 34 8.16 7.95 -16.82
CA ASP A 34 7.00 7.78 -15.95
C ASP A 34 6.43 6.34 -16.06
N ALA A 35 5.66 5.94 -15.05
CA ALA A 35 5.08 4.61 -14.91
C ALA A 35 3.62 4.66 -14.41
N PHE A 36 2.74 3.90 -15.07
CA PHE A 36 1.36 3.69 -14.66
C PHE A 36 1.11 2.19 -14.53
N ILE A 37 0.70 1.73 -13.34
CA ILE A 37 0.47 0.31 -13.08
C ILE A 37 -0.94 0.11 -12.54
N ALA A 38 -1.76 -0.68 -13.23
CA ALA A 38 -3.11 -0.98 -12.78
C ALA A 38 -3.69 -2.23 -13.45
N MET A 39 -4.78 -2.74 -12.89
CA MET A 39 -5.59 -3.79 -13.52
C MET A 39 -6.24 -3.26 -14.81
N GLY A 40 -6.42 -4.12 -15.82
CA GLY A 40 -6.98 -3.80 -17.15
C GLY A 40 -8.48 -3.50 -17.18
N THR A 41 -9.03 -2.91 -16.10
CA THR A 41 -10.43 -2.45 -16.08
C THR A 41 -10.64 -1.33 -17.10
N ARG A 42 -11.87 -1.18 -17.60
CA ARG A 42 -12.22 -0.09 -18.53
C ARG A 42 -11.82 1.29 -18.00
N LEU A 43 -12.06 1.56 -16.72
CA LEU A 43 -11.72 2.83 -16.08
C LEU A 43 -10.20 3.11 -16.14
N ASN A 44 -9.38 2.10 -15.84
CA ASN A 44 -7.93 2.27 -15.85
C ASN A 44 -7.37 2.43 -17.27
N LYS A 45 -7.92 1.70 -18.25
CA LYS A 45 -7.54 1.86 -19.66
C LYS A 45 -7.91 3.26 -20.18
N ASP A 46 -9.09 3.76 -19.86
CA ASP A 46 -9.50 5.13 -20.22
C ASP A 46 -8.54 6.19 -19.64
N LEU A 47 -8.09 5.98 -18.40
CA LEU A 47 -7.09 6.84 -17.76
C LEU A 47 -5.72 6.73 -18.46
N MET A 48 -5.23 5.52 -18.73
CA MET A 48 -3.98 5.30 -19.46
C MET A 48 -4.00 5.94 -20.84
N LEU A 49 -5.12 5.87 -21.57
CA LEU A 49 -5.26 6.49 -22.89
C LEU A 49 -5.13 8.02 -22.80
N ARG A 50 -5.85 8.64 -21.86
CA ARG A 50 -5.83 10.11 -21.66
C ARG A 50 -4.44 10.61 -21.28
N GLU A 51 -3.75 9.84 -20.43
CA GLU A 51 -2.40 10.16 -19.97
C GLU A 51 -1.32 9.74 -20.97
N GLY A 52 -1.67 9.15 -22.13
CA GLY A 52 -0.70 8.76 -23.17
C GLY A 52 0.19 7.58 -22.78
N PHE A 53 -0.36 6.62 -22.04
CA PHE A 53 0.29 5.38 -21.61
C PHE A 53 -0.20 4.14 -22.34
N LEU A 54 -1.36 4.19 -23.01
CA LEU A 54 -1.98 2.99 -23.56
C LEU A 54 -1.43 2.63 -24.95
N THR A 55 -1.01 1.38 -25.11
CA THR A 55 -0.66 0.76 -26.40
C THR A 55 -1.67 -0.34 -26.75
N SER A 56 -1.57 -0.91 -27.96
CA SER A 56 -2.42 -2.03 -28.38
C SER A 56 -2.38 -3.21 -27.41
N GLU A 57 -1.21 -3.51 -26.84
CA GLU A 57 -1.03 -4.60 -25.88
C GLU A 57 -1.85 -4.36 -24.60
N GLY A 58 -1.90 -3.13 -24.10
CA GLY A 58 -2.72 -2.77 -22.94
C GLY A 58 -4.22 -2.74 -23.26
N GLU A 59 -4.58 -2.33 -24.47
CA GLU A 59 -5.99 -2.36 -24.94
C GLU A 59 -6.53 -3.80 -24.99
N ASP A 60 -5.72 -4.76 -25.42
CA ASP A 60 -6.07 -6.18 -25.52
C ASP A 60 -6.11 -6.92 -24.16
N ALA A 61 -5.62 -6.30 -23.08
CA ALA A 61 -5.58 -6.91 -21.76
C ALA A 61 -6.98 -7.14 -21.17
N GLY A 62 -7.22 -8.25 -20.48
CA GLY A 62 -8.49 -8.48 -19.78
C GLY A 62 -8.62 -7.64 -18.50
N GLU A 63 -9.83 -7.57 -17.92
CA GLU A 63 -10.07 -6.83 -16.67
C GLU A 63 -9.26 -7.38 -15.47
N ASN A 64 -8.93 -8.68 -15.52
CA ASN A 64 -8.13 -9.37 -14.50
C ASN A 64 -6.63 -9.37 -14.81
N ASP A 65 -6.20 -8.74 -15.89
CA ASP A 65 -4.78 -8.68 -16.27
C ASP A 65 -4.16 -7.40 -15.69
N LEU A 66 -2.95 -7.52 -15.18
CA LEU A 66 -2.18 -6.37 -14.71
C LEU A 66 -1.45 -5.73 -15.90
N ILE A 67 -1.57 -4.42 -16.06
CA ILE A 67 -0.87 -3.63 -17.08
C ILE A 67 0.18 -2.77 -16.37
N VAL A 68 1.44 -2.95 -16.76
CA VAL A 68 2.56 -2.05 -16.42
C VAL A 68 2.86 -1.21 -17.66
N ALA A 69 2.44 0.06 -17.64
CA ALA A 69 2.65 1.01 -18.71
C ALA A 69 3.80 1.96 -18.39
N LEU A 70 4.78 2.06 -19.30
CA LEU A 70 5.99 2.85 -19.10
C LEU A 70 6.19 3.85 -20.24
N LYS A 71 6.51 5.09 -19.87
CA LYS A 71 7.08 6.10 -20.77
C LYS A 71 8.59 6.09 -20.62
N LEU A 72 9.29 5.90 -21.73
CA LEU A 72 10.73 5.72 -21.75
C LEU A 72 11.42 6.81 -22.57
N GLY A 73 12.61 7.22 -22.15
CA GLY A 73 13.49 8.07 -22.94
C GLY A 73 14.11 7.34 -24.13
N ASP A 74 14.63 8.09 -25.10
CA ASP A 74 15.14 7.53 -26.36
C ASP A 74 16.32 6.54 -26.16
N ASN A 75 17.07 6.65 -25.06
CA ASN A 75 18.21 5.79 -24.71
C ASN A 75 17.89 4.73 -23.64
N ALA A 76 16.61 4.43 -23.39
CA ALA A 76 16.23 3.47 -22.37
C ALA A 76 16.60 2.02 -22.77
N ASP A 77 17.21 1.28 -21.85
CA ASP A 77 17.45 -0.15 -22.00
C ASP A 77 16.16 -0.92 -21.67
N ILE A 78 15.36 -1.18 -22.70
CA ILE A 78 14.05 -1.83 -22.57
C ILE A 78 14.18 -3.25 -22.03
N ASP A 79 15.24 -3.98 -22.39
CA ASP A 79 15.43 -5.36 -21.94
C ASP A 79 15.77 -5.38 -20.45
N HIS A 80 16.62 -4.46 -19.98
CA HIS A 80 16.91 -4.29 -18.56
C HIS A 80 15.66 -3.88 -17.78
N ILE A 81 14.92 -2.89 -18.26
CA ILE A 81 13.70 -2.41 -17.61
C ILE A 81 12.64 -3.52 -17.55
N SER A 82 12.46 -4.28 -18.63
CA SER A 82 11.50 -5.39 -18.65
C SER A 82 11.87 -6.48 -17.65
N ARG A 83 13.17 -6.84 -17.55
CA ARG A 83 13.63 -7.78 -16.50
C ARG A 83 13.37 -7.25 -15.10
N LEU A 84 13.63 -5.97 -14.85
CA LEU A 84 13.38 -5.36 -13.55
C LEU A 84 11.88 -5.34 -13.20
N VAL A 85 11.00 -5.11 -14.18
CA VAL A 85 9.54 -5.25 -14.00
C VAL A 85 9.19 -6.67 -13.58
N GLU A 86 9.74 -7.70 -14.24
CA GLU A 86 9.51 -9.10 -13.82
C GLU A 86 10.00 -9.35 -12.38
N GLU A 87 11.18 -8.86 -12.04
CA GLU A 87 11.74 -9.01 -10.70
C GLU A 87 10.86 -8.34 -9.64
N LEU A 88 10.43 -7.09 -9.86
CA LEU A 88 9.56 -6.37 -8.94
C LEU A 88 8.18 -7.04 -8.80
N LEU A 89 7.64 -7.62 -9.87
CA LEU A 89 6.34 -8.30 -9.82
C LEU A 89 6.40 -9.69 -9.16
N THR A 90 7.55 -10.37 -9.25
CA THR A 90 7.76 -11.72 -8.69
C THR A 90 8.36 -11.70 -7.29
N GLN A 91 8.96 -10.59 -6.87
CA GLN A 91 9.38 -10.43 -5.49
C GLN A 91 8.17 -10.59 -4.55
N PRO A 92 8.28 -11.40 -3.49
CA PRO A 92 7.34 -11.35 -2.38
C PRO A 92 7.34 -9.92 -1.86
N GLY A 93 6.16 -9.32 -1.67
CA GLY A 93 6.05 -7.98 -1.09
C GLY A 93 6.88 -7.89 0.19
N ALA A 94 7.66 -6.81 0.31
CA ALA A 94 8.61 -6.54 1.39
C ALA A 94 9.29 -7.79 1.98
N ARG A 95 10.40 -8.23 1.35
CA ARG A 95 11.29 -9.26 1.92
C ARG A 95 11.59 -8.94 3.38
N GLY A 96 11.26 -9.87 4.27
CA GLY A 96 11.53 -9.76 5.72
C GLY A 96 10.33 -9.43 6.60
N LEU A 97 9.12 -9.30 6.05
CA LEU A 97 7.90 -9.24 6.86
C LEU A 97 7.44 -10.64 7.26
N GLU A 98 7.28 -10.87 8.56
CA GLU A 98 6.58 -12.03 9.08
C GLU A 98 5.06 -11.83 8.90
N VAL A 99 4.43 -12.75 8.18
CA VAL A 99 2.99 -12.71 7.91
C VAL A 99 2.31 -13.78 8.75
N TYR A 100 1.23 -13.40 9.41
CA TYR A 100 0.40 -14.29 10.22
C TYR A 100 -1.04 -14.26 9.72
N GLU A 101 -1.66 -15.43 9.67
CA GLU A 101 -3.10 -15.56 9.35
C GLU A 101 -4.00 -15.32 10.57
N ASP A 102 -3.41 -15.34 11.77
CA ASP A 102 -4.11 -15.18 13.04
C ASP A 102 -3.44 -14.11 13.92
N LEU A 103 -4.27 -13.18 14.43
CA LEU A 103 -3.79 -12.06 15.23
C LEU A 103 -3.27 -12.51 16.60
N ASP A 104 -3.93 -13.47 17.23
CA ASP A 104 -3.52 -13.96 18.55
C ASP A 104 -2.15 -14.66 18.47
N LEU A 105 -1.93 -15.45 17.42
CA LEU A 105 -0.63 -16.04 17.10
C LEU A 105 0.44 -14.96 16.92
N ALA A 106 0.16 -13.93 16.11
CA ALA A 106 1.10 -12.84 15.85
C ALA A 106 1.52 -12.13 17.16
N LEU A 107 0.56 -11.80 18.02
CA LEU A 107 0.80 -11.13 19.31
C LEU A 107 1.49 -12.03 20.34
N ASN A 108 1.27 -13.35 20.28
CA ASN A 108 1.92 -14.30 21.18
C ASN A 108 3.40 -14.55 20.83
N ILE A 109 3.73 -14.53 19.53
CA ILE A 109 5.10 -14.64 19.03
C ILE A 109 5.85 -13.32 19.26
N ASN A 110 5.23 -12.19 18.91
CA ASN A 110 5.86 -10.87 18.96
C ASN A 110 5.39 -10.07 20.19
N ARG A 111 5.90 -10.45 21.36
CA ARG A 111 5.44 -9.91 22.66
C ARG A 111 5.87 -8.47 22.95
N ASP A 112 6.80 -7.94 22.16
CA ASP A 112 7.37 -6.61 22.30
C ASP A 112 6.66 -5.55 21.42
N ILE A 113 5.68 -5.96 20.60
CA ILE A 113 4.83 -5.04 19.83
C ILE A 113 4.13 -4.08 20.80
N ASN A 114 4.31 -2.77 20.55
CA ASN A 114 3.69 -1.71 21.34
C ASN A 114 2.75 -0.82 20.51
N LEU A 115 2.71 -0.96 19.18
CA LEU A 115 1.85 -0.20 18.30
C LEU A 115 1.35 -1.08 17.15
N ALA A 116 0.06 -0.97 16.82
CA ALA A 116 -0.56 -1.63 15.68
C ALA A 116 -1.26 -0.63 14.76
N LEU A 117 -1.04 -0.78 13.44
CA LEU A 117 -1.80 -0.09 12.40
C LEU A 117 -2.96 -0.98 11.96
N VAL A 118 -4.20 -0.50 12.10
CA VAL A 118 -5.41 -1.23 11.71
C VAL A 118 -6.04 -0.58 10.49
N SER A 119 -6.13 -1.34 9.39
CA SER A 119 -6.62 -0.89 8.08
C SER A 119 -7.59 -1.90 7.43
N ILE A 120 -8.60 -2.32 8.20
CA ILE A 120 -9.67 -3.24 7.75
C ILE A 120 -11.00 -2.50 7.57
N PRO A 121 -12.05 -3.10 6.97
CA PRO A 121 -13.36 -2.42 6.88
C PRO A 121 -13.90 -2.02 8.25
N GLY A 122 -14.37 -0.77 8.40
CA GLY A 122 -14.72 -0.17 9.69
C GLY A 122 -15.68 -0.97 10.56
N ARG A 123 -16.66 -1.65 9.95
CA ARG A 123 -17.61 -2.52 10.65
C ARG A 123 -16.98 -3.68 11.44
N TYR A 124 -15.73 -4.03 11.16
CA TYR A 124 -14.97 -5.07 11.87
C TYR A 124 -13.87 -4.52 12.78
N ALA A 125 -13.62 -3.20 12.74
CA ALA A 125 -12.51 -2.58 13.45
C ALA A 125 -12.59 -2.81 14.96
N ARG A 126 -13.79 -2.71 15.54
CA ARG A 126 -14.01 -2.83 16.99
C ARG A 126 -13.40 -4.11 17.57
N GLU A 127 -13.72 -5.26 16.97
CA GLU A 127 -13.28 -6.56 17.49
C GLU A 127 -11.74 -6.67 17.49
N VAL A 128 -11.10 -6.22 16.41
CA VAL A 128 -9.64 -6.26 16.26
C VAL A 128 -8.94 -5.28 17.20
N VAL A 129 -9.44 -4.05 17.28
CA VAL A 129 -8.86 -3.00 18.13
C VAL A 129 -8.97 -3.36 19.61
N MET A 130 -10.10 -3.91 20.04
CA MET A 130 -10.25 -4.33 21.45
C MET A 130 -9.24 -5.41 21.83
N LYS A 131 -9.01 -6.43 20.97
CA LYS A 131 -7.98 -7.45 21.22
C LYS A 131 -6.58 -6.85 21.38
N LEU A 132 -6.23 -5.86 20.55
CA LEU A 132 -4.95 -5.15 20.64
C LEU A 132 -4.82 -4.36 21.94
N LEU A 133 -5.86 -3.58 22.30
CA LEU A 133 -5.88 -2.79 23.53
C LEU A 133 -5.84 -3.68 24.78
N GLU A 134 -6.53 -4.82 24.79
CA GLU A 134 -6.50 -5.81 25.87
C GLU A 134 -5.10 -6.40 26.07
N ARG A 135 -4.27 -6.44 25.03
CA ARG A 135 -2.86 -6.84 25.09
C ARG A 135 -1.89 -5.69 25.37
N GLY A 136 -2.38 -4.50 25.66
CA GLY A 136 -1.53 -3.35 25.98
C GLY A 136 -0.88 -2.67 24.77
N VAL A 137 -1.40 -2.92 23.56
CA VAL A 137 -0.85 -2.38 22.31
C VAL A 137 -1.55 -1.06 21.96
N HIS A 138 -0.78 0.00 21.71
CA HIS A 138 -1.32 1.25 21.17
C HIS A 138 -1.88 1.01 19.76
N VAL A 139 -2.88 1.78 19.34
CA VAL A 139 -3.53 1.55 18.04
C VAL A 139 -3.55 2.84 17.22
N HIS A 140 -3.16 2.70 15.96
CA HIS A 140 -3.40 3.67 14.90
C HIS A 140 -4.47 3.10 13.97
N LEU A 141 -5.67 3.65 14.04
CA LEU A 141 -6.85 3.19 13.30
C LEU A 141 -7.00 4.01 12.02
N PHE A 142 -6.51 3.43 10.92
CA PHE A 142 -6.63 4.00 9.57
C PHE A 142 -8.02 3.77 8.98
N SER A 143 -8.68 2.67 9.36
CA SER A 143 -10.02 2.29 8.90
C SER A 143 -11.02 3.45 8.90
N ASP A 144 -11.79 3.54 7.83
CA ASP A 144 -12.93 4.45 7.68
C ASP A 144 -14.24 3.79 8.10
N HIS A 145 -15.33 4.56 8.18
CA HIS A 145 -16.69 4.06 8.45
C HIS A 145 -16.81 3.21 9.73
N VAL A 146 -16.06 3.54 10.77
CA VAL A 146 -16.21 2.94 12.10
C VAL A 146 -17.39 3.63 12.80
N PRO A 147 -18.37 2.89 13.38
CA PRO A 147 -19.47 3.50 14.12
C PRO A 147 -18.97 4.40 15.25
N ILE A 148 -19.61 5.56 15.44
CA ILE A 148 -19.18 6.54 16.43
C ILE A 148 -19.25 5.99 17.87
N GLU A 149 -20.21 5.11 18.15
CA GLU A 149 -20.35 4.45 19.44
C GLU A 149 -19.17 3.51 19.72
N ASP A 150 -18.65 2.86 18.68
CA ASP A 150 -17.47 2.00 18.78
C ASP A 150 -16.21 2.82 18.99
N GLU A 151 -16.03 3.91 18.25
CA GLU A 151 -14.92 4.84 18.46
C GLU A 151 -14.88 5.32 19.93
N VAL A 152 -16.01 5.83 20.43
CA VAL A 152 -16.11 6.34 21.80
C VAL A 152 -15.79 5.24 22.82
N ALA A 153 -16.34 4.05 22.64
CA ALA A 153 -16.11 2.92 23.54
C ALA A 153 -14.62 2.50 23.56
N MET A 154 -14.01 2.36 22.39
CA MET A 154 -12.60 1.95 22.28
C MET A 154 -11.65 3.02 22.82
N LYS A 155 -11.91 4.32 22.57
CA LYS A 155 -11.09 5.42 23.10
C LYS A 155 -11.17 5.53 24.61
N ARG A 156 -12.37 5.34 25.19
CA ARG A 156 -12.54 5.29 26.65
C ARG A 156 -11.77 4.13 27.25
N TYR A 157 -11.88 2.94 26.67
CA TYR A 157 -11.11 1.78 27.11
C TYR A 157 -9.60 2.03 27.02
N ALA A 158 -9.10 2.54 25.89
CA ALA A 158 -7.69 2.87 25.72
C ALA A 158 -7.21 3.86 26.78
N TYR A 159 -7.98 4.93 27.02
CA TYR A 159 -7.68 5.94 28.04
C TYR A 159 -7.60 5.33 29.45
N GLU A 160 -8.57 4.50 29.84
CA GLU A 160 -8.59 3.80 31.14
C GLU A 160 -7.38 2.87 31.33
N LYS A 161 -6.82 2.35 30.23
CA LYS A 161 -5.63 1.50 30.24
C LYS A 161 -4.31 2.26 30.06
N GLY A 162 -4.34 3.59 29.93
CA GLY A 162 -3.15 4.39 29.64
C GLY A 162 -2.58 4.16 28.24
N LEU A 163 -3.42 3.69 27.31
CA LEU A 163 -3.08 3.45 25.92
C LEU A 163 -3.54 4.61 25.03
N LEU A 164 -3.04 4.60 23.81
CA LEU A 164 -3.35 5.60 22.78
C LEU A 164 -4.09 4.89 21.66
N LEU A 165 -5.26 5.42 21.30
CA LEU A 165 -6.01 5.05 20.10
C LEU A 165 -6.15 6.29 19.21
N MET A 166 -5.34 6.34 18.14
CA MET A 166 -5.40 7.38 17.10
C MET A 166 -6.38 6.95 16.03
N GLY A 167 -7.25 7.85 15.57
CA GLY A 167 -8.29 7.54 14.58
C GLY A 167 -9.69 7.37 15.19
N PRO A 168 -10.67 6.78 14.48
CA PRO A 168 -10.60 6.24 13.11
C PRO A 168 -10.24 7.30 12.06
N GLU A 169 -10.04 6.87 10.81
CA GLU A 169 -9.66 7.76 9.70
C GLU A 169 -8.36 8.55 9.94
N ALA A 170 -7.48 8.04 10.81
CA ALA A 170 -6.14 8.60 10.98
C ALA A 170 -5.31 8.24 9.73
N GLY A 171 -5.27 9.15 8.75
CA GLY A 171 -4.59 8.92 7.47
C GLY A 171 -3.06 9.02 7.53
N THR A 172 -2.54 9.81 8.47
CA THR A 172 -1.12 10.20 8.52
C THR A 172 -0.64 10.35 9.95
N SER A 173 0.46 9.69 10.30
CA SER A 173 1.20 9.94 11.54
C SER A 173 2.72 9.79 11.33
N ILE A 174 3.50 10.53 12.12
CA ILE A 174 4.96 10.32 12.25
C ILE A 174 5.28 10.23 13.73
N ILE A 175 5.63 9.04 14.22
CA ILE A 175 5.92 8.78 15.64
C ILE A 175 7.38 8.37 15.77
N GLY A 176 8.15 9.08 16.59
CA GLY A 176 9.58 8.78 16.77
C GLY A 176 10.39 8.88 15.48
N GLY A 177 9.91 9.64 14.48
CA GLY A 177 10.51 9.73 13.14
C GLY A 177 10.11 8.60 12.18
N VAL A 178 9.22 7.69 12.59
CA VAL A 178 8.71 6.60 11.76
C VAL A 178 7.36 7.01 11.16
N ALA A 179 7.25 6.88 9.85
CA ALA A 179 6.00 7.06 9.11
C ALA A 179 5.01 5.94 9.43
N ILE A 180 3.76 6.30 9.74
CA ILE A 180 2.65 5.37 9.97
C ILE A 180 1.50 5.77 9.05
N ALA A 181 0.91 4.78 8.37
CA ALA A 181 -0.01 4.98 7.25
C ALA A 181 0.64 5.83 6.14
N PHE A 182 -0.04 6.82 5.59
CA PHE A 182 0.50 7.68 4.55
C PHE A 182 1.21 8.87 5.16
N ALA A 183 2.54 8.95 5.04
CA ALA A 183 3.32 10.08 5.53
C ALA A 183 4.48 10.42 4.60
N ASN A 184 4.95 11.67 4.69
CA ASN A 184 6.09 12.16 3.93
C ASN A 184 7.36 12.11 4.78
N ALA A 185 8.51 11.97 4.12
CA ALA A 185 9.80 12.16 4.77
C ALA A 185 9.95 13.64 5.17
N VAL A 186 10.13 13.90 6.47
CA VAL A 186 10.32 15.25 7.03
C VAL A 186 11.66 15.33 7.76
N ARG A 187 12.22 16.55 7.87
CA ARG A 187 13.44 16.78 8.64
C ARG A 187 13.16 16.61 10.13
N ARG A 188 14.10 16.04 10.88
CA ARG A 188 14.00 16.04 12.36
C ARG A 188 14.26 17.44 12.89
N GLY A 189 13.44 17.87 13.83
CA GLY A 189 13.50 19.18 14.46
C GLY A 189 12.63 19.24 15.71
N SER A 190 12.55 20.41 16.32
CA SER A 190 11.63 20.68 17.42
C SER A 190 10.17 20.83 16.97
N VAL A 191 9.95 21.08 15.66
CA VAL A 191 8.69 21.02 14.91
C VAL A 191 9.02 20.66 13.47
#